data_AF-A0A6B3HRI6-F1
#
_entry.id   AF-A0A6B3HRI6-F1
#
_cell.length_a   1.000
_cell.length_b   1.000
_cell.length_c   1.000
_cell.angle_alpha   90.00
_cell.angle_beta   90.00
_cell.angle_gamma   90.00
#
_symmetry.space_group_name_H-M   'P 1'
#
loop_
_entity.id
_entity.type
_entity.pdbx_description
1 polymer ?
#
loop_
_entity_poly.entity_id
_entity_poly.type
_entity_poly.pdbx_seq_one_letter_code
_entity_poly.pdbx_strand_id
1 'polypeptide(L)'
;MNAEATFPGQYARTGQFTLGVPRHFRIAPDGTRIAFLRTRSGSDRAGCLWVRDAESGAERVVADPVQLLGGGADRPPPAESAHRERTRESAAGITSFAADSAVRTAVFALSG
;
A
#
# COMPACT_ATOMS: atom_id res chain seq x y z
N MET A 1 30.35 -3.08 7.86
CA MET A 1 29.57 -2.40 6.80
C MET A 1 28.16 -2.96 6.86
N ASN A 2 27.14 -2.11 7.03
CA ASN A 2 25.77 -2.58 7.25
C ASN A 2 25.17 -3.05 5.91
N ALA A 3 24.79 -4.32 5.79
CA ALA A 3 24.35 -4.91 4.52
C ALA A 3 23.15 -4.16 3.90
N GLU A 4 22.28 -3.59 4.73
CA GLU A 4 21.15 -2.77 4.29
C GLU A 4 21.55 -1.46 3.59
N ALA A 5 22.73 -0.91 3.89
CA ALA A 5 23.21 0.32 3.26
C ALA A 5 23.88 0.07 1.89
N THR A 6 24.08 -1.19 1.52
CA THR A 6 24.66 -1.57 0.23
C THR A 6 23.62 -1.56 -0.88
N PHE A 7 24.05 -1.44 -2.14
CA PHE A 7 23.13 -1.49 -3.28
C PHE A 7 22.25 -2.76 -3.30
N PRO A 8 22.77 -4.00 -3.16
CA PRO A 8 21.92 -5.18 -3.12
C PRO A 8 20.89 -5.15 -1.97
N GLY A 9 21.29 -4.64 -0.80
CA GLY A 9 20.39 -4.47 0.35
C GLY A 9 19.26 -3.48 0.06
N GLN A 10 19.59 -2.31 -0.49
CA GLN A 10 18.60 -1.29 -0.88
C GLN A 10 17.68 -1.78 -2.01
N TYR A 11 18.24 -2.45 -3.02
CA TYR A 11 17.51 -3.01 -4.15
C TYR A 11 16.47 -4.04 -3.69
N ALA A 12 16.84 -4.94 -2.76
CA ALA A 12 15.91 -5.92 -2.20
C ALA A 12 14.85 -5.27 -1.26
N ARG A 13 15.27 -4.31 -0.42
CA ARG A 13 14.39 -3.63 0.55
C ARG A 13 13.29 -2.82 -0.11
N THR A 14 13.61 -2.17 -1.22
CA THR A 14 12.70 -1.27 -1.95
C THR A 14 11.90 -1.95 -3.05
N GLY A 15 12.00 -3.28 -3.16
CA GLY A 15 11.37 -4.05 -4.23
C GLY A 15 11.83 -3.56 -5.60
N GLN A 16 13.14 -3.50 -5.83
CA GLN A 16 13.72 -2.95 -7.06
C GLN A 16 13.38 -1.46 -7.26
N PHE A 17 13.27 -0.71 -6.16
CA PHE A 17 12.83 0.70 -6.15
C PHE A 17 11.42 0.95 -6.73
N THR A 18 10.55 -0.07 -6.70
CA THR A 18 9.16 0.05 -7.20
C THR A 18 8.14 0.29 -6.09
N LEU A 19 8.48 0.00 -4.84
CA LEU A 19 7.62 0.31 -3.70
C LEU A 19 7.45 1.83 -3.60
N GLY A 20 6.23 2.28 -3.36
CA GLY A 20 5.86 3.71 -3.33
C GLY A 20 5.48 4.29 -4.69
N VAL A 21 5.61 3.55 -5.80
CA VAL A 21 5.16 4.02 -7.12
C VAL A 21 3.63 3.86 -7.24
N PRO A 22 2.87 4.95 -7.51
CA PRO A 22 1.42 4.88 -7.77
C PRO A 22 1.08 4.04 -9.00
N ARG A 23 0.01 3.26 -8.93
CA ARG A 23 -0.51 2.42 -10.03
C ARG A 23 -2.03 2.28 -9.98
N HIS A 24 -2.64 1.70 -11.02
CA HIS A 24 -4.09 1.44 -11.12
C HIS A 24 -4.97 2.70 -10.94
N PHE A 25 -4.72 3.75 -11.71
CA PHE A 25 -5.47 5.00 -11.59
C PHE A 25 -6.93 4.87 -12.03
N ARG A 26 -7.82 5.54 -11.29
CA ARG A 26 -9.21 5.83 -11.67
C ARG A 26 -9.48 7.30 -11.39
N ILE A 27 -9.95 8.03 -12.40
CA ILE A 27 -10.19 9.47 -12.33
C ILE A 27 -11.71 9.68 -12.36
N ALA A 28 -12.24 10.45 -11.40
CA ALA A 28 -13.66 10.77 -11.43
C ALA A 28 -14.01 11.64 -12.64
N PRO A 29 -15.15 11.42 -13.32
CA PRO A 29 -15.57 12.23 -14.47
C PRO A 29 -15.76 13.72 -14.13
N ASP A 30 -16.05 14.03 -12.86
CA ASP A 30 -16.14 15.41 -12.36
C ASP A 30 -14.76 16.09 -12.20
N GLY A 31 -13.66 15.37 -12.43
CA GLY A 31 -12.30 15.87 -12.32
C GLY A 31 -11.82 16.13 -10.89
N THR A 32 -12.63 15.83 -9.86
CA THR A 32 -12.35 16.25 -8.48
C THR A 32 -11.40 15.33 -7.72
N ARG A 33 -11.31 14.06 -8.12
CA ARG A 33 -10.57 13.05 -7.34
C ARG A 33 -9.92 11.98 -8.23
N ILE A 34 -8.79 11.48 -7.75
CA ILE A 34 -8.01 10.41 -8.39
C ILE A 34 -7.79 9.31 -7.37
N ALA A 35 -8.33 8.11 -7.62
CA ALA A 35 -8.06 6.92 -6.82
C ALA A 35 -6.91 6.12 -7.43
N PHE A 36 -6.01 5.58 -6.61
CA PHE A 36 -4.86 4.79 -7.06
C PHE A 36 -4.32 3.90 -5.94
N LEU A 37 -3.52 2.90 -6.31
CA LEU A 37 -2.82 2.04 -5.37
C LEU A 37 -1.38 2.50 -5.20
N ARG A 38 -0.91 2.55 -3.95
CA ARG A 38 0.47 2.85 -3.57
C ARG A 38 0.76 2.25 -2.20
N THR A 39 1.99 1.78 -1.98
CA THR A 39 2.44 1.43 -0.63
C THR A 39 2.64 2.69 0.22
N ARG A 40 2.70 2.59 1.55
CA ARG A 40 2.86 3.80 2.39
C ARG A 40 4.24 4.44 2.28
N SER A 41 5.25 3.64 1.97
CA SER A 41 6.62 4.10 1.80
C SER A 41 7.37 3.23 0.80
N GLY A 42 8.55 3.68 0.37
CA GLY A 42 9.46 2.93 -0.49
C GLY A 42 10.05 1.66 0.11
N SER A 43 9.63 1.29 1.33
CA SER A 43 10.02 0.03 1.97
C SER A 43 8.84 -0.73 2.57
N ASP A 44 7.63 -0.16 2.52
CA ASP A 44 6.41 -0.86 2.88
C ASP A 44 5.99 -1.74 1.71
N ARG A 45 5.69 -3.01 1.99
CA ARG A 45 5.25 -3.98 0.99
C ARG A 45 3.73 -3.96 0.80
N ALA A 46 2.97 -3.44 1.75
CA ALA A 46 1.51 -3.46 1.71
C ALA A 46 0.97 -2.35 0.78
N GLY A 47 0.32 -2.74 -0.32
CA GLY A 47 -0.44 -1.83 -1.17
C GLY A 47 -1.66 -1.27 -0.45
N CYS A 48 -1.80 0.05 -0.41
CA CYS A 48 -2.98 0.75 0.12
C CYS A 48 -3.75 1.42 -1.01
N LEU A 49 -5.06 1.64 -0.81
CA LEU A 49 -5.85 2.49 -1.69
C LEU A 49 -5.76 3.94 -1.21
N TRP A 50 -5.44 4.83 -2.13
CA TRP A 50 -5.29 6.26 -1.91
C TRP A 50 -6.29 7.02 -2.75
N VAL A 51 -6.65 8.21 -2.26
CA VAL A 51 -7.33 9.24 -3.05
C VAL A 51 -6.51 10.51 -2.99
N ARG A 52 -6.29 11.10 -4.17
CA ARG A 52 -5.80 12.47 -4.31
C ARG A 52 -6.96 13.38 -4.68
N ASP A 53 -7.09 14.46 -3.95
CA ASP A 53 -7.95 15.59 -4.31
C ASP A 53 -7.27 16.39 -5.43
N ALA A 54 -7.99 16.65 -6.51
CA ALA A 54 -7.41 17.27 -7.71
C ALA A 54 -7.15 18.77 -7.55
N GLU A 55 -7.94 19.45 -6.71
CA GLU A 55 -7.85 20.89 -6.48
C GLU A 55 -6.69 21.22 -5.51
N SER A 56 -6.72 20.62 -4.33
CA SER A 56 -5.71 20.85 -3.28
C SER A 56 -4.42 20.06 -3.51
N GLY A 57 -4.47 19.00 -4.30
CA GLY A 57 -3.37 18.03 -4.45
C GLY A 57 -3.15 17.14 -3.22
N ALA A 58 -3.98 17.25 -2.18
CA ALA A 58 -3.85 16.48 -0.96
C ALA A 58 -4.12 14.98 -1.21
N GLU A 59 -3.29 14.13 -0.62
CA GLU A 59 -3.42 12.67 -0.72
C GLU A 59 -3.79 12.08 0.64
N ARG A 60 -4.71 11.11 0.64
CA ARG A 60 -5.09 10.36 1.84
C ARG A 60 -5.25 8.88 1.55
N VAL A 61 -4.88 8.05 2.52
CA VAL A 61 -5.22 6.62 2.52
C VAL A 61 -6.71 6.48 2.80
N VAL A 62 -7.41 5.70 1.98
CA VAL A 62 -8.84 5.43 2.13
C VAL A 62 -9.13 3.96 2.44
N ALA A 63 -8.20 3.07 2.12
CA ALA A 63 -8.22 1.69 2.59
C ALA A 63 -6.79 1.21 2.84
N ASP A 64 -6.58 0.73 4.06
CA ASP A 64 -5.31 0.21 4.53
C ASP A 64 -5.50 -1.26 4.92
N PRO A 65 -4.92 -2.21 4.18
CA PRO A 65 -5.15 -3.64 4.43
C PRO A 65 -4.69 -4.07 5.82
N VAL A 66 -3.67 -3.42 6.41
CA VAL A 66 -3.17 -3.76 7.75
C VAL A 66 -4.18 -3.33 8.81
N GLN A 67 -4.77 -2.14 8.66
CA GLN A 67 -5.80 -1.66 9.58
C GLN A 67 -7.11 -2.46 9.42
N LEU A 68 -7.50 -2.77 8.18
CA LEU A 68 -8.74 -3.48 7.87
C LEU A 68 -8.75 -4.94 8.36
N LEU A 69 -7.60 -5.62 8.37
CA LEU A 69 -7.45 -6.99 8.86
C LEU A 69 -7.29 -7.10 10.39
N GLY A 70 -7.57 -6.03 11.14
CA GLY A 70 -7.53 -6.05 12.60
C GLY A 70 -6.21 -5.63 13.23
N GLY A 71 -5.35 -4.89 12.52
CA GLY A 71 -4.16 -4.24 13.09
C GLY A 71 -4.45 -3.03 14.00
N GLY A 72 -5.60 -3.03 14.69
CA GLY A 72 -5.99 -2.00 15.65
C GLY A 72 -5.43 -2.30 17.04
N ALA A 73 -4.42 -1.54 17.45
CA ALA A 73 -3.94 -1.38 18.83
C ALA A 73 -3.56 -2.66 19.61
N ASP A 74 -2.56 -3.39 19.12
CA ASP A 74 -1.54 -3.92 20.03
C ASP A 74 -0.19 -3.95 19.30
N ARG A 75 0.83 -3.33 19.88
CA ARG A 75 2.18 -3.30 19.31
C ARG A 75 2.77 -4.69 19.51
N PRO A 76 2.96 -5.52 18.47
CA PRO A 76 3.55 -6.83 18.70
C PRO A 76 4.97 -6.66 19.26
N PRO A 77 5.37 -7.47 20.25
CA PRO A 77 6.70 -7.40 20.83
C PRO A 77 7.79 -7.66 19.76
N PRO A 78 9.02 -7.14 19.97
CA PRO A 78 10.10 -7.18 18.97
C PRO A 78 10.46 -8.58 18.44
N ALA A 79 10.07 -9.64 19.16
CA ALA A 79 10.38 -11.03 18.83
C ALA A 79 9.48 -11.63 17.72
N GLU A 80 8.31 -11.07 17.42
CA GLU A 80 7.40 -11.57 16.37
C GLU A 80 7.68 -10.98 14.98
N SER A 81 8.50 -9.92 14.89
CA SER A 81 9.00 -9.37 13.63
C SER A 81 9.92 -10.34 12.87
N ALA A 82 10.56 -11.29 13.58
CA ALA A 82 11.51 -12.24 12.99
C ALA A 82 10.85 -13.52 12.44
N HIS A 83 9.62 -13.86 12.87
CA HIS A 83 8.92 -15.04 12.33
C HIS A 83 8.12 -14.71 11.06
N ARG A 84 7.61 -13.48 10.96
CA ARG A 84 6.92 -12.97 9.76
C ARG A 84 7.84 -12.79 8.54
N GLU A 85 9.16 -12.90 8.71
CA GLU A 85 10.11 -12.89 7.59
C GLU A 85 10.10 -14.18 6.75
N ARG A 86 9.54 -15.29 7.25
CA ARG A 86 9.63 -16.59 6.57
C ARG A 86 8.33 -17.10 5.96
N THR A 87 7.17 -16.54 6.32
CA THR A 87 5.89 -16.93 5.74
C THR A 87 5.53 -15.98 4.61
N ARG A 88 5.73 -16.44 3.37
CA ARG A 88 5.23 -15.85 2.12
C ARG A 88 3.69 -15.92 2.02
N GLU A 89 2.98 -15.70 3.11
CA GLU A 89 1.59 -16.09 3.30
C GLU A 89 0.89 -14.98 4.08
N SER A 90 0.82 -13.78 3.50
CA SER A 90 -0.45 -13.23 3.03
C SER A 90 -0.14 -12.19 1.96
N ALA A 91 -0.81 -12.28 0.81
CA ALA A 91 -0.70 -11.37 -0.33
C ALA A 91 -0.58 -9.89 0.08
N ALA A 92 0.43 -9.19 -0.45
CA ALA A 92 1.03 -7.95 0.05
C ALA A 92 0.14 -6.68 -0.06
N GLY A 93 -1.03 -6.70 0.56
CA GLY A 93 -2.02 -5.62 0.56
C GLY A 93 -2.95 -5.61 -0.65
N ILE A 94 -3.55 -4.46 -0.93
CA ILE A 94 -4.48 -4.28 -2.05
C ILE A 94 -3.67 -4.27 -3.35
N THR A 95 -3.89 -5.28 -4.20
CA THR A 95 -3.18 -5.44 -5.48
C THR A 95 -3.95 -4.85 -6.66
N SER A 96 -5.28 -4.84 -6.58
CA SER A 96 -6.19 -4.25 -7.57
C SER A 96 -7.46 -3.74 -6.88
N PHE A 97 -8.18 -2.85 -7.54
CA PHE A 97 -9.51 -2.42 -7.11
C PHE A 97 -10.38 -2.08 -8.32
N ALA A 98 -11.69 -2.15 -8.13
CA ALA A 98 -12.68 -1.58 -9.03
C ALA A 98 -13.34 -0.37 -8.35
N ALA A 99 -13.83 0.56 -9.15
CA ALA A 99 -14.62 1.69 -8.68
C ALA A 99 -15.86 1.88 -9.55
N ASP A 100 -16.92 2.44 -8.97
CA ASP A 100 -18.10 2.89 -9.70
C ASP A 100 -17.76 4.01 -10.71
N SER A 101 -18.72 4.37 -11.56
CA SER A 101 -18.52 5.37 -12.63
C SER A 101 -18.16 6.76 -12.10
N ALA A 102 -18.59 7.10 -10.89
CA ALA A 102 -18.31 8.37 -10.23
C ALA A 102 -17.03 8.35 -9.36
N VAL A 103 -16.37 7.18 -9.23
CA VAL A 103 -15.23 6.95 -8.34
C VAL A 103 -15.52 7.34 -6.89
N ARG A 104 -16.74 7.06 -6.42
CA ARG A 104 -17.20 7.28 -5.04
C ARG A 104 -17.13 6.01 -4.20
N THR A 105 -17.37 4.87 -4.84
CA THR A 105 -17.34 3.55 -4.22
C THR A 105 -16.22 2.73 -4.84
N ALA A 106 -15.40 2.09 -4.01
CA ALA A 106 -14.34 1.19 -4.45
C ALA A 106 -14.50 -0.19 -3.79
N VAL A 107 -14.17 -1.24 -4.55
CA VAL A 107 -14.20 -2.64 -4.10
C VAL A 107 -12.85 -3.28 -4.40
N PHE A 108 -12.33 -4.04 -3.47
CA PHE A 108 -11.07 -4.76 -3.57
C PHE A 108 -11.12 -6.03 -2.72
N ALA A 109 -10.25 -6.99 -3.03
CA ALA A 109 -10.04 -8.16 -2.19
C ALA A 109 -8.99 -7.89 -1.11
N LEU A 110 -9.19 -8.46 0.08
CA LEU A 110 -8.18 -8.58 1.14
C LEU A 110 -7.88 -10.05 1.29
N SER A 111 -6.59 -10.42 1.25
CA SER A 111 -6.14 -11.81 1.25
C SER A 111 -6.64 -12.59 0.03
N GLY A 112 -5.88 -12.48 -1.07
CA GLY A 112 -5.89 -13.52 -2.10
C GLY A 112 -5.04 -14.70 -1.65
#